data_AF-A0A3D2BXC0-F1
#
_entry.id   AF-A0A3D2BXC0-F1
#
_cell.length_a   1.000
_cell.length_b   1.000
_cell.length_c   1.000
_cell.angle_alpha   90.00
_cell.angle_beta   90.00
_cell.angle_gamma   90.00
#
_symmetry.space_group_name_H-M   'P 1'
#
loop_
_entity.id
_entity.type
_entity.pdbx_description
1 polymer ?
#
loop_
_entity_poly.entity_id
_entity_poly.type
_entity_poly.pdbx_seq_one_letter_code
_entity_poly.pdbx_strand_id
1 'polypeptide(L)' 'TGDSITVAPALTLTDKEYQIMRNASIAVLREIGVDTGGSNVQFAVNPRDGRLIIIEMSPRLPRSSALASKATGFPIAK' A
#
# COMPACT_ATOMS: atom_id res chain seq x y z
N THR A 1 10.30 -5.39 0.99
CA THR A 1 9.92 -5.04 2.39
C THR A 1 10.12 -6.15 3.41
N GLY A 2 10.39 -7.40 3.03
CA GLY A 2 10.34 -8.55 3.94
C GLY A 2 11.37 -8.60 5.07
N ASP A 3 12.49 -7.90 4.92
CA ASP A 3 13.60 -7.89 5.87
C ASP A 3 13.69 -6.57 6.66
N SER A 4 12.65 -5.74 6.57
CA SER A 4 12.57 -4.44 7.23
C SER A 4 11.64 -4.51 8.44
N ILE A 5 11.97 -3.77 9.50
CA ILE A 5 10.98 -3.45 10.52
C ILE A 5 9.94 -2.53 9.87
N THR A 6 8.66 -2.88 10.03
CA THR A 6 7.54 -2.10 9.48
C THR A 6 6.47 -1.90 10.54
N VAL A 7 5.71 -0.82 10.40
CA VAL A 7 4.65 -0.43 11.35
C VAL A 7 3.37 -0.11 10.59
N ALA A 8 2.24 -0.22 11.29
CA ALA A 8 0.95 0.22 10.82
C ALA A 8 0.25 1.05 11.91
N PRO A 9 -0.34 2.22 11.60
CA PRO A 9 -0.45 2.85 10.27
C PRO A 9 0.83 3.61 9.85
N ALA A 10 0.79 4.29 8.70
CA ALA A 10 1.81 5.26 8.31
C ALA A 10 1.82 6.43 9.30
N LEU A 11 3.00 6.90 9.72
CA LEU A 11 3.15 7.85 10.83
C LEU A 11 3.58 9.26 10.40
N THR A 12 4.31 9.39 9.29
CA THR A 12 5.02 10.63 8.94
C THR A 12 4.52 11.29 7.65
N LEU A 13 3.38 10.84 7.13
CA LEU A 13 2.72 11.50 6.00
C LEU A 13 1.71 12.50 6.53
N THR A 14 1.67 13.69 5.92
CA THR A 14 0.51 14.56 6.06
C THR A 14 -0.72 13.90 5.45
N ASP A 15 -1.91 14.33 5.88
CA ASP A 15 -3.15 13.81 5.30
C ASP A 15 -3.18 14.00 3.76
N LYS A 16 -2.70 15.15 3.26
CA LYS A 16 -2.63 15.42 1.82
C LYS A 16 -1.76 14.41 1.07
N GLU A 17 -0.57 14.11 1.58
CA GLU A 17 0.32 13.11 0.97
C GLU A 17 -0.27 11.71 1.06
N TYR A 18 -0.91 11.39 2.18
CA TYR A 18 -1.60 10.11 2.35
C TYR A 18 -2.74 9.93 1.35
N GLN A 19 -3.56 10.97 1.11
CA GLN A 19 -4.62 10.93 0.10
C GLN A 19 -4.07 10.75 -1.32
N ILE A 20 -2.92 11.36 -1.65
CA ILE A 20 -2.25 11.15 -2.94
C ILE A 20 -1.82 9.67 -3.08
N MET A 21 -1.17 9.12 -2.05
CA MET A 21 -0.76 7.71 -2.03
C MET A 21 -1.97 6.75 -2.13
N ARG A 22 -3.06 7.06 -1.43
CA ARG A 22 -4.32 6.30 -1.49
C ARG A 22 -4.91 6.32 -2.91
N ASN A 23 -5.02 7.49 -3.52
CA ASN A 23 -5.58 7.64 -4.86
C ASN A 23 -4.72 6.91 -5.90
N ALA A 24 -3.40 7.04 -5.82
CA ALA A 24 -2.47 6.31 -6.67
C ALA A 24 -2.61 4.79 -6.51
N SER A 25 -2.77 4.29 -5.27
CA SER A 25 -2.97 2.85 -5.02
C SER A 25 -4.21 2.31 -5.75
N ILE A 26 -5.34 3.02 -5.67
CA ILE A 26 -6.58 2.62 -6.35
C ILE A 26 -6.43 2.71 -7.88
N ALA A 27 -5.76 3.74 -8.38
CA ALA A 27 -5.52 3.91 -9.81
C ALA A 27 -4.66 2.76 -10.39
N VAL A 28 -3.63 2.32 -9.66
CA VAL A 28 -2.80 1.18 -10.06
C VAL A 28 -3.62 -0.10 -10.20
N LEU A 29 -4.53 -0.38 -9.26
CA LEU A 29 -5.39 -1.57 -9.34
C LEU A 29 -6.28 -1.53 -10.60
N ARG A 30 -6.87 -0.37 -10.89
CA ARG A 30 -7.74 -0.15 -12.06
C ARG A 30 -6.98 -0.33 -13.37
N GLU A 31 -5.79 0.26 -13.47
CA GLU A 31 -4.98 0.18 -14.68
C GLU A 31 -4.48 -1.25 -14.95
N ILE A 32 -4.11 -1.98 -13.90
CA ILE A 32 -3.67 -3.39 -14.02
C ILE A 32 -4.85 -4.34 -14.27
N GLY A 33 -6.09 -3.91 -13.99
CA GLY A 33 -7.29 -4.74 -14.20
C GLY A 33 -7.56 -5.75 -13.09
N VAL A 34 -7.21 -5.42 -11.84
CA VAL A 34 -7.61 -6.26 -10.69
C VAL A 34 -9.00 -5.84 -10.21
N ASP A 35 -10.03 -6.45 -10.80
CA ASP A 35 -11.42 -6.06 -10.55
C ASP A 35 -12.07 -6.76 -9.33
N THR A 36 -11.66 -7.98 -9.02
CA THR A 36 -12.31 -8.83 -8.00
C THR A 36 -11.31 -9.49 -7.07
N GLY A 37 -10.45 -8.69 -6.43
CA GLY A 37 -9.48 -9.20 -5.48
C GLY A 37 -8.66 -8.12 -4.78
N GLY A 38 -7.97 -8.52 -3.71
CA GLY A 38 -7.01 -7.66 -3.02
C GLY A 38 -5.64 -7.70 -3.67
N SER A 39 -4.87 -6.63 -3.47
CA SER A 39 -3.50 -6.52 -3.98
C SER A 39 -2.65 -5.61 -3.11
N ASN A 40 -1.35 -5.62 -3.33
CA ASN A 40 -0.40 -4.78 -2.60
C ASN A 40 0.38 -3.87 -3.56
N VAL A 41 0.31 -2.56 -3.32
CA VAL A 41 1.08 -1.55 -4.05
C VAL A 41 2.18 -1.01 -3.12
N GLN A 42 3.39 -0.85 -3.64
CA GLN A 42 4.54 -0.31 -2.89
C GLN A 42 5.01 1.00 -3.48
N PHE A 43 5.39 1.92 -2.60
CA PHE A 43 5.82 3.27 -2.96
C PHE A 43 7.14 3.64 -2.29
N ALA A 44 7.87 4.55 -2.93
CA ALA A 44 8.93 5.34 -2.32
C ALA A 44 8.47 6.80 -2.22
N VAL A 45 8.78 7.45 -1.10
CA VAL A 45 8.55 8.89 -0.89
C VAL A 45 9.89 9.56 -0.63
N ASN A 46 10.21 10.61 -1.36
CA ASN A 46 11.37 11.45 -1.04
C ASN A 46 11.01 12.34 0.17
N PRO A 47 11.71 12.21 1.32
CA PRO A 47 11.36 12.94 2.54
C PRO A 47 11.62 14.45 2.44
N ARG A 48 12.33 14.93 1.41
CA ARG A 48 12.66 16.36 1.25
C ARG A 48 11.54 17.16 0.58
N ASP A 49 10.79 16.54 -0.32
CA ASP A 49 9.82 17.22 -1.19
C ASP A 49 8.50 16.46 -1.37
N GLY A 50 8.34 15.30 -0.74
CA GLY A 50 7.14 14.47 -0.84
C GLY A 50 6.97 13.75 -2.18
N ARG A 51 7.99 13.73 -3.05
CA ARG A 51 7.90 13.06 -4.36
C ARG A 51 7.57 11.58 -4.18
N LEU A 52 6.40 11.18 -4.67
CA LEU A 52 5.90 9.81 -4.63
C LEU A 52 6.28 9.05 -5.91
N ILE A 53 6.86 7.87 -5.76
CA ILE A 53 7.21 6.96 -6.86
C ILE A 53 6.60 5.59 -6.57
N ILE A 54 5.97 4.99 -7.58
CA ILE A 54 5.47 3.61 -7.50
C ILE A 54 6.66 2.66 -7.74
N ILE A 55 6.85 1.70 -6.84
CA ILE A 55 7.91 0.69 -6.95
C ILE A 55 7.39 -0.55 -7.69
N GLU A 56 6.32 -1.14 -7.16
CA GLU A 56 5.72 -2.35 -7.73
C GLU A 56 4.26 -2.52 -7.28
N MET A 57 3.58 -3.46 -7.94
CA MET A 57 2.26 -3.95 -7.61
C MET A 57 2.25 -5.47 -7.65
N SER A 58 1.80 -6.10 -6.57
CA SER A 58 1.56 -7.54 -6.50
C SER A 58 0.07 -7.83 -6.70
N PRO A 59 -0.36 -8.45 -7.82
CA PRO A 59 -1.76 -8.73 -8.13
C PRO A 59 -2.27 -9.98 -7.37
N ARG A 60 -1.99 -10.02 -6.06
CA ARG A 60 -2.34 -11.11 -5.14
C ARG A 60 -2.14 -10.63 -3.70
N LEU A 61 -2.42 -11.52 -2.75
CA LEU A 61 -2.21 -11.29 -1.32
C LEU A 61 -0.80 -11.76 -0.90
N PRO A 62 0.19 -10.85 -0.74
CA PRO A 62 1.51 -11.20 -0.21
C PRO A 62 1.52 -11.30 1.33
N ARG A 63 2.68 -11.63 1.92
CA ARG A 63 2.86 -11.65 3.40
C ARG A 63 2.39 -10.37 4.10
N SER A 64 2.51 -9.21 3.45
CA SER A 64 2.07 -7.93 4.00
C SER A 64 0.54 -7.81 4.15
N SER A 65 -0.28 -8.52 3.35
CA SER A 65 -1.74 -8.51 3.54
C SER A 65 -2.17 -9.31 4.77
N ALA A 66 -1.46 -10.39 5.09
CA ALA A 66 -1.68 -11.15 6.33
C ALA A 66 -1.34 -10.30 7.56
N LEU A 67 -0.22 -9.56 7.52
CA LEU A 67 0.13 -8.59 8.55
C LEU A 67 -0.94 -7.50 8.69
N ALA A 68 -1.39 -6.91 7.57
CA ALA A 68 -2.43 -5.88 7.59
C ALA A 68 -3.77 -6.40 8.14
N SER A 69 -4.14 -7.65 7.83
CA SER A 69 -5.35 -8.28 8.37
C SER A 69 -5.28 -8.41 9.89
N LYS A 70 -4.11 -8.76 10.43
CA LYS A 70 -3.90 -8.82 11.89
C LYS A 70 -3.88 -7.44 12.54
N ALA A 71 -3.28 -6.45 11.90
CA ALA A 71 -3.21 -5.08 12.43
C ALA A 71 -4.58 -4.39 12.49
N THR A 72 -5.48 -4.70 11.54
CA THR A 72 -6.78 -4.02 11.40
C THR A 72 -7.98 -4.83 11.90
N GLY A 73 -7.82 -6.15 12.02
CA GLY A 73 -8.94 -7.08 12.25
C GLY A 73 -9.78 -7.37 11.00
N PHE A 74 -9.49 -6.73 9.86
CA PHE A 74 -10.20 -6.96 8.60
C PHE A 74 -9.65 -8.20 7.89
N PRO A 75 -10.46 -9.25 7.62
CA PRO A 75 -9.96 -10.49 7.04
C PRO A 75 -9.81 -10.39 5.51
N ILE A 76 -8.73 -9.78 5.02
CA ILE A 76 -8.53 -9.47 3.58
C ILE A 76 -8.65 -10.70 2.66
N ALA A 77 -8.31 -11.88 3.15
CA ALA A 77 -8.35 -13.12 2.36
C ALA A 77 -9.70 -13.87 2.43
N LYS A 78 -10.63 -13.46 3.30
CA LYS A 78 -11.99 -14.02 3.35
C LYS A 78 -12.88 -13.26 2.39
#